data_AF-G3Q686-F1
#
_entry.id   AF-G3Q686-F1
#
_cell.length_a   1.000
_cell.length_b   1.000
_cell.length_c   1.000
_cell.angle_alpha   90.00
_cell.angle_beta   90.00
_cell.angle_gamma   90.00
#
_symmetry.space_group_name_H-M   'P 1'
#
loop_
_entity.id
_entity.type
_entity.pdbx_description
1 polymer ?
#
loop_
_entity_poly.entity_id
_entity_poly.type
_entity_poly.pdbx_seq_one_letter_code
_entity_poly.pdbx_strand_id
1 'polypeptide(L)'
;MNHYLVERFKEKLDNCPISDYHGLINPGLTCYLNSILQVLFMTEDFREAVNRCRSEDSTTIDRQLRIIFAHLQKHLAKTNNLTKELGIINKYKQRDAAEYLEKILCLTSPEASKIFRGELTHSATCLKCNETNDSRGFFWLLPLTVEDLPHQTCSVENGLEGFFKGERVCRENKVYCNRCKEKQSARFRCKMTQSPEILTLLLKRFQFDYKLRCYVKLHLNVEVPQTLHTQHCKYDLYALVNHFGSLTGGHYTAHIKSFETHTWYHFNDDRVNSVMPPLFGTRNTFLRSPTAYLLMYRKGYRPTKKPDKGLKQPH
;
A
#
# COMPACT_ATOMS: atom_id res chain seq x y z
N MET A 1 16.98 21.54 39.91
CA MET A 1 17.31 21.15 38.52
C MET A 1 17.11 22.39 37.67
N ASN A 2 18.15 22.87 36.98
CA ASN A 2 18.22 24.26 36.48
C ASN A 2 17.30 24.45 35.25
N HIS A 3 16.21 25.21 35.40
CA HIS A 3 15.15 25.39 34.39
C HIS A 3 15.70 25.85 33.04
N TYR A 4 16.72 26.71 33.07
CA TYR A 4 17.42 27.21 31.87
C TYR A 4 18.16 26.12 31.09
N LEU A 5 18.75 25.12 31.78
CA LEU A 5 19.37 23.99 31.12
C LEU A 5 18.31 23.09 30.46
N VAL A 6 17.19 22.87 31.14
CA VAL A 6 16.08 22.04 30.61
C VAL A 6 15.45 22.69 29.37
N GLU A 7 15.23 24.00 29.37
CA GLU A 7 14.74 24.73 28.20
C GLU A 7 15.74 24.74 27.05
N ARG A 8 17.04 24.96 27.32
CA ARG A 8 18.09 24.90 26.29
C ARG A 8 18.28 23.49 25.73
N PHE A 9 18.01 22.45 26.51
CA PHE A 9 17.97 21.06 26.03
C PHE A 9 16.71 20.77 25.20
N LYS A 10 15.54 21.31 25.56
CA LYS A 10 14.32 21.24 24.74
C LYS A 10 14.47 21.99 23.43
N GLU A 11 14.99 23.22 23.45
CA GLU A 11 15.28 24.00 22.24
C GLU A 11 16.32 23.33 21.33
N LYS A 12 17.26 22.57 21.90
CA LYS A 12 18.21 21.75 21.12
C LYS A 12 17.58 20.47 20.55
N LEU A 13 16.59 19.88 21.22
CA LEU A 13 15.81 18.73 20.72
C LEU A 13 14.85 19.17 19.62
N ASP A 14 14.20 20.32 19.78
CA ASP A 14 13.26 20.88 18.79
C ASP A 14 13.99 21.41 17.53
N ASN A 15 15.30 21.73 17.64
CA ASN A 15 16.14 22.22 16.53
C ASN A 15 17.16 21.19 16.00
N CYS A 16 17.07 19.92 16.37
CA CYS A 16 17.90 18.86 15.78
C CYS A 16 17.07 18.07 14.77
N PRO A 17 17.16 18.35 13.45
CA PRO A 17 16.66 17.45 12.43
C PRO A 17 17.68 16.32 12.23
N ILE A 18 18.01 15.60 13.30
CA ILE A 18 18.56 14.26 13.13
C ILE A 18 17.34 13.43 12.80
N SER A 19 17.21 13.04 11.53
CA SER A 19 16.28 11.98 11.19
C SER A 19 16.72 10.74 11.97
N ASP A 20 16.06 10.44 13.09
CA ASP A 20 16.25 9.18 13.84
C ASP A 20 15.96 7.96 12.94
N TYR A 21 15.34 8.17 11.78
CA TYR A 21 15.12 7.19 10.76
C TYR A 21 16.32 7.08 9.81
N HIS A 22 16.77 5.84 9.62
CA HIS A 22 17.90 5.52 8.76
C HIS A 22 17.45 4.99 7.39
N GLY A 23 18.28 5.23 6.39
CA GLY A 23 18.08 4.75 5.02
C GLY A 23 18.54 3.30 4.79
N LEU A 24 18.28 2.81 3.58
CA LEU A 24 18.77 1.53 3.07
C LEU A 24 19.82 1.78 2.00
N ILE A 25 20.98 1.15 2.14
CA ILE A 25 22.03 1.22 1.13
C ILE A 25 21.50 0.60 -0.17
N ASN A 26 21.63 1.32 -1.28
CA ASN A 26 21.28 0.82 -2.59
C ASN A 26 22.50 0.20 -3.30
N PRO A 27 22.63 -1.15 -3.33
CA PRO A 27 23.75 -1.82 -4.00
C PRO A 27 23.70 -1.77 -5.54
N GLY A 28 22.69 -1.13 -6.15
CA GLY A 28 22.51 -1.09 -7.60
C GLY A 28 21.21 -0.42 -8.01
N LEU A 29 20.32 -1.17 -8.68
CA LEU A 29 19.00 -0.71 -9.10
C LEU A 29 17.88 -1.32 -8.24
N THR A 30 18.07 -1.31 -6.92
CA THR A 30 17.17 -1.94 -5.93
C THR A 30 16.30 -0.95 -5.16
N CYS A 31 16.15 0.28 -5.65
CA CYS A 31 15.33 1.31 -5.01
C CYS A 31 13.85 0.91 -4.85
N TYR A 32 13.31 0.04 -5.72
CA TYR A 32 11.98 -0.55 -5.56
C TYR A 32 11.87 -1.32 -4.24
N LEU A 33 12.87 -2.14 -3.93
CA LEU A 33 12.93 -2.94 -2.71
C LEU A 33 13.14 -2.06 -1.49
N ASN A 34 14.04 -1.07 -1.58
CA ASN A 34 14.29 -0.14 -0.50
C ASN A 34 13.02 0.63 -0.11
N SER A 35 12.28 1.14 -1.09
CA SER A 35 11.04 1.87 -0.85
C SER A 35 10.00 0.99 -0.14
N ILE A 36 9.83 -0.27 -0.59
CA ILE A 36 8.90 -1.22 0.04
C ILE A 36 9.33 -1.57 1.46
N LEU A 37 10.61 -1.86 1.68
CA LEU A 37 11.14 -2.20 3.01
C LEU A 37 10.97 -1.05 4.01
N GLN A 38 11.16 0.20 3.57
CA GLN A 38 10.90 1.35 4.42
C GLN A 38 9.42 1.47 4.77
N VAL A 39 8.50 1.28 3.81
CA VAL A 39 7.06 1.28 4.11
C VAL A 39 6.69 0.18 5.11
N LEU A 40 7.20 -1.03 4.93
CA LEU A 40 6.95 -2.14 5.84
C LEU A 40 7.55 -1.91 7.24
N PHE A 41 8.77 -1.37 7.32
CA PHE A 41 9.42 -1.02 8.58
C PHE A 41 8.66 0.07 9.35
N MET A 42 8.19 1.10 8.63
CA MET A 42 7.43 2.22 9.20
C MET A 42 5.96 1.86 9.48
N THR A 43 5.51 0.66 9.07
CA THR A 43 4.21 0.11 9.46
C THR A 43 4.37 -0.63 10.78
N GLU A 44 4.13 0.07 11.90
CA GLU A 44 4.39 -0.42 13.26
C GLU A 44 3.85 -1.83 13.53
N ASP A 45 2.57 -2.08 13.26
CA ASP A 45 1.95 -3.39 13.51
C ASP A 45 2.66 -4.54 12.77
N PHE A 46 3.13 -4.27 11.54
CA PHE A 46 3.90 -5.23 10.75
C PHE A 46 5.28 -5.45 11.36
N ARG A 47 6.00 -4.35 11.66
CA ARG A 47 7.32 -4.38 12.31
C ARG A 47 7.27 -5.17 13.63
N GLU A 48 6.26 -4.93 14.45
CA GLU A 48 6.06 -5.64 15.72
C GLU A 48 5.71 -7.11 15.53
N ALA A 49 4.87 -7.44 14.55
CA ALA A 49 4.54 -8.83 14.24
C ALA A 49 5.78 -9.61 13.78
N VAL A 50 6.61 -9.03 12.90
CA VAL A 50 7.90 -9.60 12.48
C VAL A 50 8.85 -9.79 13.67
N ASN A 51 8.90 -8.82 14.60
CA ASN A 51 9.76 -8.92 15.78
C ASN A 51 9.29 -9.99 16.79
N ARG A 52 7.96 -10.17 16.92
CA ARG A 52 7.36 -11.22 17.77
C ARG A 52 7.52 -12.61 17.16
N CYS A 53 7.52 -12.72 15.83
CA CYS A 53 7.73 -13.98 15.14
C CYS A 53 9.17 -14.47 15.38
N ARG A 54 9.31 -15.47 16.26
CA ARG A 54 10.57 -16.16 16.53
C ARG A 54 10.68 -17.48 15.79
N SER A 55 9.81 -17.75 14.83
CA SER A 55 9.86 -19.01 14.10
C SER A 55 11.25 -19.18 13.50
N GLU A 56 11.89 -20.31 13.84
CA GLU A 56 13.13 -20.76 13.24
C GLU A 56 12.89 -21.49 11.91
N ASP A 57 11.61 -21.59 11.48
CA ASP A 57 11.25 -22.22 10.22
C ASP A 57 11.90 -21.48 9.05
N SER A 58 12.71 -22.22 8.30
CA SER A 58 13.44 -21.73 7.12
C SER A 58 12.56 -21.28 5.96
N THR A 59 11.24 -21.41 6.09
CA THR A 59 10.28 -21.16 5.01
C THR A 59 9.85 -19.70 4.91
N THR A 60 10.05 -18.88 5.94
CA THR A 60 9.67 -17.46 5.94
C THR A 60 10.89 -16.53 5.91
N ILE A 61 10.70 -15.32 5.38
CA ILE A 61 11.75 -14.28 5.34
C ILE A 61 11.79 -13.39 6.59
N ASP A 62 10.96 -13.70 7.60
CA ASP A 62 10.78 -12.89 8.82
C ASP A 62 12.10 -12.67 9.57
N ARG A 63 12.99 -13.69 9.60
CA ARG A 63 14.31 -13.58 10.21
C ARG A 63 15.15 -12.48 9.57
N GLN A 64 15.18 -12.40 8.24
CA GLN A 64 15.95 -11.36 7.54
C GLN A 64 15.31 -9.99 7.70
N LEU A 65 13.98 -9.90 7.65
CA LEU A 65 13.26 -8.64 7.88
C LEU A 65 13.56 -8.11 9.28
N ARG A 66 13.53 -8.97 10.31
CA ARG A 66 13.88 -8.60 11.69
C ARG A 66 15.29 -8.07 11.81
N ILE A 67 16.27 -8.68 11.14
CA ILE A 67 17.66 -8.19 11.13
C ILE A 67 17.75 -6.81 10.48
N ILE A 68 17.09 -6.62 9.33
CA ILE A 68 17.07 -5.33 8.62
C ILE A 68 16.39 -4.26 9.48
N PHE A 69 15.25 -4.58 10.10
CA PHE A 69 14.51 -3.65 10.95
C PHE A 69 15.30 -3.26 12.20
N ALA A 70 16.00 -4.21 12.82
CA ALA A 70 16.89 -3.92 13.95
C ALA A 70 18.07 -3.01 13.56
N HIS A 71 18.59 -3.14 12.34
CA HIS A 71 19.59 -2.22 11.82
C HIS A 71 19.00 -0.84 11.54
N LEU A 72 17.85 -0.74 10.88
CA LEU A 72 17.19 0.55 10.56
C LEU A 72 16.87 1.39 11.80
N GLN A 73 16.66 0.76 12.95
CA GLN A 73 16.50 1.45 14.24
C GLN A 73 17.79 2.11 14.76
N LYS A 74 18.97 1.71 14.25
CA LYS A 74 20.27 2.12 14.81
C LYS A 74 21.19 2.82 13.81
N HIS A 75 21.14 2.43 12.54
CA HIS A 75 22.03 2.90 11.49
C HIS A 75 21.52 2.51 10.09
N LEU A 76 22.24 2.91 9.04
CA LEU A 76 21.94 2.47 7.67
C LEU A 76 21.96 0.95 7.55
N ALA A 77 20.95 0.38 6.87
CA ALA A 77 20.82 -1.07 6.72
C ALA A 77 21.18 -1.55 5.31
N LYS A 78 21.64 -2.80 5.22
CA LYS A 78 21.96 -3.51 3.97
C LYS A 78 20.93 -4.61 3.71
N THR A 79 20.59 -4.84 2.45
CA THR A 79 19.56 -5.81 2.03
C THR A 79 20.13 -7.11 1.47
N ASN A 80 21.45 -7.32 1.52
CA ASN A 80 22.14 -8.41 0.81
C ASN A 80 21.56 -9.81 1.07
N ASN A 81 21.25 -10.15 2.32
CA ASN A 81 20.74 -11.49 2.65
C ASN A 81 19.30 -11.67 2.16
N LEU A 82 18.46 -10.66 2.38
CA LEU A 82 17.09 -10.67 1.88
C LEU A 82 17.04 -10.74 0.35
N THR A 83 17.93 -10.03 -0.36
CA THR A 83 17.97 -10.10 -1.83
C THR A 83 18.23 -11.52 -2.34
N LYS A 84 19.00 -12.34 -1.60
CA LYS A 84 19.24 -13.75 -1.95
C LYS A 84 17.98 -14.59 -1.74
N GLU A 85 17.31 -14.44 -0.59
CA GLU A 85 16.06 -15.16 -0.30
C GLU A 85 14.93 -14.80 -1.27
N LEU A 86 14.88 -13.54 -1.71
CA LEU A 86 13.94 -13.09 -2.73
C LEU A 86 14.34 -13.51 -4.16
N GLY A 87 15.45 -14.23 -4.35
CA GLY A 87 15.90 -14.67 -5.67
C GLY A 87 16.35 -13.53 -6.59
N ILE A 88 16.80 -12.41 -6.03
CA ILE A 88 17.34 -11.28 -6.79
C ILE A 88 18.80 -11.57 -7.14
N ILE A 89 19.00 -12.22 -8.29
CA ILE A 89 20.33 -12.60 -8.78
C ILE A 89 21.07 -11.38 -9.35
N ASN A 90 20.40 -10.58 -10.18
CA ASN A 90 20.98 -9.38 -10.80
C ASN A 90 20.45 -8.11 -10.14
N LYS A 91 21.29 -7.47 -9.31
CA LYS A 91 20.97 -6.21 -8.61
C LYS A 91 20.92 -4.98 -9.53
N TYR A 92 21.37 -5.11 -10.78
CA TYR A 92 21.32 -4.06 -11.80
C TYR A 92 20.13 -4.24 -12.76
N LYS A 93 19.20 -5.16 -12.45
CA LYS A 93 17.93 -5.27 -13.15
C LYS A 93 16.82 -4.65 -12.31
N GLN A 94 16.17 -3.62 -12.86
CA GLN A 94 14.99 -3.04 -12.24
C GLN A 94 13.83 -4.03 -12.21
N ARG A 95 12.99 -3.86 -11.20
CA ARG A 95 11.80 -4.65 -10.95
C ARG A 95 10.67 -3.74 -10.49
N ASP A 96 9.48 -4.31 -10.44
CA ASP A 96 8.30 -3.60 -10.01
C ASP A 96 8.15 -3.60 -8.47
N ALA A 97 7.84 -2.44 -7.90
CA ALA A 97 7.68 -2.31 -6.45
C ALA A 97 6.42 -3.05 -5.94
N ALA A 98 5.34 -3.11 -6.73
CA ALA A 98 4.11 -3.81 -6.33
C ALA A 98 4.34 -5.32 -6.30
N GLU A 99 5.00 -5.86 -7.33
CA GLU A 99 5.42 -7.28 -7.38
C GLU A 99 6.20 -7.69 -6.13
N TYR A 100 7.17 -6.86 -5.71
CA TYR A 100 8.00 -7.16 -4.55
C TYR A 100 7.29 -6.96 -3.21
N LEU A 101 6.31 -6.05 -3.14
CA LEU A 101 5.45 -5.96 -1.96
C LEU A 101 4.65 -7.25 -1.78
N GLU A 102 3.97 -7.72 -2.83
CA GLU A 102 3.22 -8.99 -2.77
C GLU A 102 4.14 -10.16 -2.46
N LYS A 103 5.30 -10.24 -3.14
CA LYS A 103 6.27 -11.31 -2.90
C LYS A 103 6.75 -11.34 -1.44
N ILE A 104 7.03 -10.19 -0.85
CA ILE A 104 7.42 -10.10 0.57
C ILE A 104 6.25 -10.56 1.44
N LEU A 105 5.04 -10.04 1.24
CA LEU A 105 3.86 -10.40 2.05
C LEU A 105 3.51 -11.89 1.95
N CYS A 106 3.69 -12.52 0.79
CA CYS A 106 3.55 -13.96 0.57
C CYS A 106 4.55 -14.80 1.37
N LEU A 107 5.78 -14.31 1.50
CA LEU A 107 6.90 -15.04 2.13
C LEU A 107 7.05 -14.73 3.62
N THR A 108 6.30 -13.76 4.14
CA THR A 108 6.25 -13.44 5.57
C THR A 108 5.23 -14.28 6.30
N SER A 109 5.40 -14.41 7.62
CA SER A 109 4.41 -15.13 8.43
C SER A 109 2.99 -14.56 8.26
N PRO A 110 1.95 -15.43 8.31
CA PRO A 110 0.55 -14.98 8.24
C PRO A 110 0.21 -13.95 9.32
N GLU A 111 0.85 -14.01 10.48
CA GLU A 111 0.66 -13.06 11.58
C GLU A 111 1.13 -11.65 11.21
N ALA A 112 2.23 -11.52 10.47
CA ALA A 112 2.71 -10.22 9.99
C ALA A 112 1.90 -9.72 8.78
N SER A 113 1.65 -10.58 7.80
CA SER A 113 0.99 -10.16 6.55
C SER A 113 -0.52 -9.94 6.68
N LYS A 114 -1.18 -10.45 7.73
CA LYS A 114 -2.65 -10.33 7.90
C LYS A 114 -3.18 -8.90 7.87
N ILE A 115 -2.40 -7.91 8.31
CA ILE A 115 -2.87 -6.52 8.36
C ILE A 115 -3.09 -5.93 6.96
N PHE A 116 -2.39 -6.45 5.94
CA PHE A 116 -2.52 -6.05 4.54
C PHE A 116 -3.58 -6.87 3.80
N ARG A 117 -4.09 -7.94 4.41
CA ARG A 117 -4.94 -8.94 3.76
C ARG A 117 -6.41 -8.52 3.79
N GLY A 118 -6.99 -8.31 2.61
CA GLY A 118 -8.43 -8.13 2.43
C GLY A 118 -9.08 -9.33 1.71
N GLU A 119 -10.42 -9.31 1.63
CA GLU A 119 -11.22 -10.29 0.88
C GLU A 119 -12.16 -9.59 -0.10
N LEU A 120 -12.22 -10.12 -1.32
CA LEU A 120 -13.16 -9.75 -2.37
C LEU A 120 -14.13 -10.90 -2.63
N THR A 121 -15.38 -10.54 -2.94
CA THR A 121 -16.34 -11.43 -3.57
C THR A 121 -16.62 -10.96 -4.99
N HIS A 122 -16.43 -11.86 -5.95
CA HIS A 122 -16.77 -11.68 -7.36
C HIS A 122 -18.07 -12.42 -7.64
N SER A 123 -19.10 -11.68 -8.02
CA SER A 123 -20.42 -12.21 -8.32
C SER A 123 -20.69 -12.12 -9.82
N ALA A 124 -21.13 -13.22 -10.42
CA ALA A 124 -21.62 -13.29 -11.79
C ALA A 124 -23.10 -13.67 -11.80
N THR A 125 -23.98 -12.72 -12.12
CA THR A 125 -25.44 -12.92 -12.15
C THR A 125 -25.93 -13.03 -13.60
N CYS A 126 -26.56 -14.16 -13.94
CA CYS A 126 -27.20 -14.36 -15.24
C CYS A 126 -28.43 -13.45 -15.40
N LEU A 127 -28.53 -12.72 -16.51
CA LEU A 127 -29.64 -11.78 -16.73
C LEU A 127 -30.94 -12.46 -17.23
N LYS A 128 -30.89 -13.74 -17.61
CA LYS A 128 -32.07 -14.50 -18.05
C LYS A 128 -32.76 -15.23 -16.89
N CYS A 129 -32.00 -15.93 -16.05
CA CYS A 129 -32.55 -16.77 -14.97
C CYS A 129 -32.26 -16.25 -13.56
N ASN A 130 -31.54 -15.14 -13.40
CA ASN A 130 -31.13 -14.54 -12.13
C ASN A 130 -30.24 -15.41 -11.22
N GLU A 131 -29.76 -16.56 -11.72
CA GLU A 131 -28.76 -17.38 -11.03
C GLU A 131 -27.48 -16.57 -10.81
N THR A 132 -26.95 -16.60 -9.58
CA THR A 132 -25.71 -15.90 -9.22
C THR A 132 -24.65 -16.90 -8.78
N ASN A 133 -23.46 -16.78 -9.35
CA ASN A 133 -22.29 -17.53 -8.92
C ASN A 133 -21.30 -16.59 -8.23
N ASP A 134 -20.92 -16.90 -7.00
CA ASP A 134 -20.00 -16.10 -6.20
C ASP A 134 -18.68 -16.85 -6.01
N SER A 135 -17.56 -16.16 -6.24
CA SER A 135 -16.23 -16.63 -5.87
C SER A 135 -15.58 -15.64 -4.91
N ARG A 136 -14.84 -16.18 -3.93
CA ARG A 136 -14.12 -15.39 -2.93
C ARG A 136 -12.63 -15.49 -3.18
N GLY A 137 -11.93 -14.38 -3.00
CA GLY A 137 -10.48 -14.30 -3.17
C GLY A 137 -9.88 -13.29 -2.21
N PHE A 138 -8.64 -13.55 -1.80
CA PHE A 138 -7.88 -12.63 -0.96
C PHE A 138 -7.03 -11.69 -1.82
N PHE A 139 -6.72 -10.51 -1.29
CA PHE A 139 -5.83 -9.56 -1.93
C PHE A 139 -4.93 -8.87 -0.91
N TRP A 140 -3.73 -8.48 -1.34
CA TRP A 140 -2.85 -7.56 -0.60
C TRP A 140 -2.88 -6.14 -1.18
N LEU A 141 -3.18 -6.02 -2.47
CA LEU A 141 -3.28 -4.75 -3.17
C LEU A 141 -4.47 -4.73 -4.13
N LEU A 142 -5.05 -3.54 -4.31
CA LEU A 142 -6.08 -3.29 -5.33
C LEU A 142 -5.48 -2.46 -6.47
N PRO A 143 -5.46 -2.99 -7.71
CA PRO A 143 -4.99 -2.24 -8.86
C PRO A 143 -6.09 -1.32 -9.40
N LEU A 144 -5.88 -0.01 -9.25
CA LEU A 144 -6.77 1.02 -9.75
C LEU A 144 -6.35 1.46 -11.14
N THR A 145 -7.30 1.47 -12.07
CA THR A 145 -7.09 2.01 -13.41
C THR A 145 -6.88 3.51 -13.32
N VAL A 146 -5.85 4.00 -14.01
CA VAL A 146 -5.60 5.42 -14.21
C VAL A 146 -5.96 5.72 -15.65
N GLU A 147 -7.02 6.48 -15.88
CA GLU A 147 -7.51 6.81 -17.22
C GLU A 147 -7.38 8.31 -17.49
N ASP A 148 -6.95 8.65 -18.71
CA ASP A 148 -6.94 10.02 -19.23
C ASP A 148 -8.27 10.31 -19.94
N LEU A 149 -9.31 10.55 -19.15
CA LEU A 149 -10.62 10.87 -19.70
C LEU A 149 -10.77 12.39 -19.89
N PRO A 150 -11.15 12.86 -21.10
CA PRO A 150 -11.41 14.27 -21.34
C PRO A 150 -12.43 14.82 -20.34
N HIS A 151 -12.12 15.95 -19.72
CA HIS A 151 -12.97 16.64 -18.75
C HIS A 151 -13.22 15.92 -17.42
N GLN A 152 -12.47 14.86 -17.08
CA GLN A 152 -12.58 14.19 -15.79
C GLN A 152 -11.25 14.28 -15.02
N THR A 153 -11.32 14.67 -13.74
CA THR A 153 -10.19 14.59 -12.83
C THR A 153 -9.86 13.13 -12.52
N CYS A 154 -8.59 12.75 -12.72
CA CYS A 154 -8.10 11.46 -12.30
C CYS A 154 -7.87 11.49 -10.78
N SER A 155 -8.69 10.78 -10.01
CA SER A 155 -8.56 10.69 -8.55
C SER A 155 -8.54 9.24 -8.10
N VAL A 156 -7.95 9.00 -6.93
CA VAL A 156 -7.94 7.67 -6.29
C VAL A 156 -9.36 7.20 -5.98
N GLU A 157 -10.24 8.11 -5.57
CA GLU A 157 -11.65 7.80 -5.33
C GLU A 157 -12.35 7.30 -6.60
N ASN A 158 -12.15 7.99 -7.73
CA ASN A 158 -12.73 7.59 -9.02
C ASN A 158 -12.20 6.22 -9.45
N GLY A 159 -10.90 5.98 -9.29
CA GLY A 159 -10.29 4.68 -9.60
C GLY A 159 -10.84 3.55 -8.71
N LEU A 160 -11.06 3.82 -7.42
CA LEU A 160 -11.62 2.86 -6.48
C LEU A 160 -13.11 2.57 -6.77
N GLU A 161 -13.90 3.60 -7.05
CA GLU A 161 -15.29 3.43 -7.47
C GLU A 161 -15.37 2.63 -8.77
N GLY A 162 -14.52 2.96 -9.74
CA GLY A 162 -14.38 2.23 -11.00
C GLY A 162 -14.06 0.75 -10.79
N PHE A 163 -13.15 0.41 -9.87
CA PHE A 163 -12.80 -0.98 -9.56
C PHE A 163 -14.00 -1.80 -9.07
N PHE A 164 -14.90 -1.20 -8.29
CA PHE A 164 -16.11 -1.87 -7.77
C PHE A 164 -17.35 -1.67 -8.65
N LYS A 165 -17.23 -0.87 -9.73
CA LYS A 165 -18.32 -0.65 -10.68
C LYS A 165 -18.61 -1.96 -11.40
N GLY A 166 -19.83 -2.45 -11.23
CA GLY A 166 -20.26 -3.69 -11.88
C GLY A 166 -20.34 -3.52 -13.39
N GLU A 167 -19.89 -4.53 -14.12
CA GLU A 167 -19.92 -4.58 -15.58
C GLU A 167 -21.04 -5.48 -16.08
N ARG A 168 -21.53 -5.20 -17.29
CA ARG A 168 -22.47 -6.07 -17.99
C ARG A 168 -21.78 -6.63 -19.22
N VAL A 169 -21.75 -7.95 -19.34
CA VAL A 169 -21.28 -8.62 -20.55
C VAL A 169 -22.47 -9.04 -21.41
N CYS A 170 -22.41 -8.66 -22.68
CA CYS A 170 -23.46 -8.86 -23.66
C CYS A 170 -22.84 -9.27 -25.01
N ARG A 171 -23.69 -9.68 -25.96
CA ARG A 171 -23.32 -9.99 -27.36
C ARG A 171 -22.25 -11.09 -27.48
N GLU A 172 -21.05 -10.76 -27.91
CA GLU A 172 -19.94 -11.71 -28.15
C GLU A 172 -19.30 -12.20 -26.82
N ASN A 173 -19.42 -11.40 -25.76
CA ASN A 173 -18.85 -11.68 -24.44
C ASN A 173 -19.81 -12.43 -23.49
N LYS A 174 -20.84 -13.09 -24.03
CA LYS A 174 -21.78 -13.88 -23.21
C LYS A 174 -21.06 -15.03 -22.51
N VAL A 175 -21.47 -15.31 -21.28
CA VAL A 175 -20.89 -16.36 -20.43
C VAL A 175 -21.83 -17.55 -20.31
N TYR A 176 -21.26 -18.74 -20.17
CA TYR A 176 -22.06 -19.96 -20.06
C TYR A 176 -22.79 -20.01 -18.72
N CYS A 177 -24.11 -20.21 -18.75
CA CYS A 177 -24.92 -20.37 -17.55
C CYS A 177 -25.31 -21.84 -17.36
N ASN A 178 -24.90 -22.44 -16.24
CA ASN A 178 -25.15 -23.85 -15.93
C ASN A 178 -26.64 -24.21 -15.82
N ARG A 179 -27.50 -23.24 -15.49
CA ARG A 179 -28.96 -23.42 -15.38
C ARG A 179 -29.67 -23.27 -16.72
N CYS A 180 -29.27 -22.29 -17.54
CA CYS A 180 -29.84 -22.11 -18.89
C CYS A 180 -29.25 -23.07 -19.93
N LYS A 181 -28.12 -23.71 -19.61
CA LYS A 181 -27.34 -24.60 -20.50
C LYS A 181 -26.88 -23.95 -21.80
N GLU A 182 -26.75 -22.61 -21.81
CA GLU A 182 -26.34 -21.83 -22.98
C GLU A 182 -25.59 -20.56 -22.56
N LYS A 183 -24.97 -19.87 -23.53
CA LYS A 183 -24.30 -18.58 -23.31
C LYS A 183 -25.33 -17.47 -23.11
N GLN A 184 -25.24 -16.80 -21.96
CA GLN A 184 -26.15 -15.73 -21.55
C GLN A 184 -25.42 -14.43 -21.24
N SER A 185 -26.16 -13.32 -21.37
CA SER A 185 -25.69 -12.05 -20.84
C SER A 185 -25.64 -12.13 -19.32
N ALA A 186 -24.60 -11.58 -18.71
CA ALA A 186 -24.40 -11.60 -17.28
C ALA A 186 -23.95 -10.25 -16.75
N ARG A 187 -24.18 -10.03 -15.47
CA ARG A 187 -23.69 -8.90 -14.72
C ARG A 187 -22.60 -9.36 -13.77
N PHE A 188 -21.43 -8.77 -13.90
CA PHE A 188 -20.32 -8.97 -12.97
C PHE A 188 -20.34 -7.85 -11.93
N ARG A 189 -20.05 -8.21 -10.67
CA ARG A 189 -19.79 -7.25 -9.61
C ARG A 189 -18.63 -7.73 -8.76
N CYS A 190 -17.81 -6.80 -8.31
CA CYS A 190 -16.82 -7.02 -7.28
C CYS A 190 -17.26 -6.27 -6.02
N LYS A 191 -17.07 -6.86 -4.85
CA LYS A 191 -17.28 -6.20 -3.55
C LYS A 191 -16.17 -6.58 -2.59
N MET A 192 -15.72 -5.62 -1.80
CA MET A 192 -14.81 -5.88 -0.68
C MET A 192 -15.60 -6.34 0.54
N THR A 193 -15.55 -7.64 0.83
CA THR A 193 -16.27 -8.26 1.96
C THR A 193 -15.51 -8.15 3.28
N GLN A 194 -14.18 -8.16 3.21
CA GLN A 194 -13.31 -7.88 4.36
C GLN A 194 -12.31 -6.80 3.99
N SER A 195 -12.36 -5.67 4.71
CA SER A 195 -11.40 -4.58 4.52
C SER A 195 -10.13 -4.82 5.34
N PRO A 196 -8.92 -4.67 4.76
CA PRO A 196 -7.65 -4.83 5.47
C PRO A 196 -7.43 -3.70 6.47
N GLU A 197 -6.56 -3.88 7.46
CA GLU A 197 -6.16 -2.78 8.35
C GLU A 197 -5.28 -1.77 7.60
N ILE A 198 -4.44 -2.25 6.68
CA ILE A 198 -3.68 -1.46 5.73
C ILE A 198 -4.18 -1.73 4.31
N LEU A 199 -4.84 -0.74 3.71
CA LEU A 199 -5.31 -0.81 2.33
C LEU A 199 -4.20 -0.32 1.39
N THR A 200 -3.69 -1.23 0.56
CA THR A 200 -2.72 -0.91 -0.50
C THR A 200 -3.43 -0.72 -1.84
N LEU A 201 -3.18 0.40 -2.49
CA LEU A 201 -3.69 0.72 -3.82
C LEU A 201 -2.53 0.88 -4.79
N LEU A 202 -2.59 0.17 -5.92
CA LEU A 202 -1.66 0.29 -7.03
C LEU A 202 -2.28 1.16 -8.12
N LEU A 203 -1.64 2.28 -8.47
CA LEU A 203 -2.05 3.10 -9.61
C LEU A 203 -1.46 2.52 -10.90
N LYS A 204 -2.31 1.91 -11.74
CA LYS A 204 -1.92 1.32 -13.03
C LYS A 204 -1.57 2.40 -14.06
N ARG A 205 -0.37 2.95 -13.93
CA ARG A 205 0.14 4.03 -14.79
C ARG A 205 0.79 3.54 -16.08
N PHE A 206 0.85 2.25 -16.35
CA PHE A 206 1.43 1.72 -17.57
C PHE A 206 0.34 1.13 -18.45
N GLN A 207 0.23 1.64 -19.67
CA GLN A 207 -0.73 1.16 -20.66
C GLN A 207 -0.04 0.89 -21.98
N PHE A 208 -0.62 -0.03 -22.76
CA PHE A 208 -0.13 -0.29 -24.11
C PHE A 208 -0.64 0.78 -25.06
N ASP A 209 0.27 1.54 -25.68
CA ASP A 209 -0.07 2.44 -26.77
C ASP A 209 -0.10 1.64 -28.07
N TYR A 210 -1.30 1.45 -28.63
CA TYR A 210 -1.49 0.69 -29.87
C TYR A 210 -0.90 1.38 -31.10
N LYS A 211 -0.76 2.71 -31.08
CA LYS A 211 -0.17 3.47 -32.20
C LYS A 211 1.35 3.32 -32.19
N LEU A 212 1.97 3.47 -31.02
CA LEU A 212 3.42 3.33 -30.83
C LEU A 212 3.86 1.86 -30.69
N ARG A 213 2.92 0.94 -30.50
CA ARG A 213 3.14 -0.50 -30.27
C ARG A 213 4.09 -0.77 -29.12
N CYS A 214 4.03 0.06 -28.08
CA CYS A 214 4.87 -0.07 -26.90
C CYS A 214 4.10 0.33 -25.64
N TYR A 215 4.59 -0.10 -24.48
CA TYR A 215 4.04 0.34 -23.20
C TYR A 215 4.56 1.73 -22.86
N VAL A 216 3.64 2.63 -22.51
CA VAL A 216 3.94 4.00 -22.11
C VAL A 216 3.48 4.26 -20.69
N LYS A 217 4.17 5.16 -20.00
CA LYS A 217 3.78 5.62 -18.67
C LYS A 217 2.87 6.83 -18.76
N LEU A 218 1.76 6.78 -18.05
CA LEU A 218 0.82 7.88 -17.85
C LEU A 218 1.38 8.86 -16.83
N HIS A 219 1.75 10.05 -17.31
CA HIS A 219 2.28 11.16 -16.49
C HIS A 219 1.18 12.07 -15.93
N LEU A 220 -0.05 11.57 -15.83
CA LEU A 220 -1.21 12.31 -15.35
C LEU A 220 -1.08 12.67 -13.86
N ASN A 221 -1.53 13.86 -13.50
CA ASN A 221 -1.68 14.24 -12.10
C ASN A 221 -2.90 13.51 -11.52
N VAL A 222 -2.64 12.60 -10.58
CA VAL A 222 -3.68 11.90 -9.84
C VAL A 222 -3.92 12.62 -8.53
N GLU A 223 -5.18 12.94 -8.23
CA GLU A 223 -5.60 13.45 -6.93
C GLU A 223 -5.62 12.30 -5.91
N VAL A 224 -4.70 12.37 -4.95
CA VAL A 224 -4.53 11.41 -3.86
C VAL A 224 -5.08 12.04 -2.58
N PRO A 225 -6.25 11.61 -2.08
CA PRO A 225 -6.82 12.19 -0.87
C PRO A 225 -6.00 11.81 0.37
N GLN A 226 -5.97 12.71 1.34
CA GLN A 226 -5.43 12.40 2.67
C GLN A 226 -6.30 11.34 3.37
N THR A 227 -7.62 11.42 3.17
CA THR A 227 -8.60 10.52 3.76
C THR A 227 -9.45 9.91 2.66
N LEU A 228 -9.51 8.58 2.63
CA LEU A 228 -10.31 7.80 1.71
C LEU A 228 -11.50 7.18 2.45
N HIS A 229 -12.69 7.28 1.87
CA HIS A 229 -13.90 6.67 2.39
C HIS A 229 -14.28 5.46 1.55
N THR A 230 -14.37 4.29 2.18
CA THR A 230 -14.97 3.09 1.58
C THR A 230 -16.35 2.86 2.19
N GLN A 231 -17.12 1.90 1.64
CA GLN A 231 -18.47 1.58 2.16
C GLN A 231 -18.47 1.22 3.66
N HIS A 232 -17.36 0.68 4.17
CA HIS A 232 -17.30 0.13 5.53
C HIS A 232 -16.34 0.86 6.45
N CYS A 233 -15.35 1.59 5.91
CA CYS A 233 -14.24 2.11 6.69
C CYS A 233 -13.79 3.49 6.20
N LYS A 234 -13.29 4.29 7.13
CA LYS A 234 -12.48 5.48 6.84
C LYS A 234 -11.02 5.07 6.86
N TYR A 235 -10.23 5.57 5.92
CA TYR A 235 -8.83 5.26 5.73
C TYR A 235 -8.03 6.55 5.63
N ASP A 236 -6.89 6.64 6.31
CA ASP A 236 -6.01 7.82 6.25
C ASP A 236 -4.68 7.42 5.59
N LEU A 237 -4.24 8.20 4.61
CA LEU A 237 -2.99 7.98 3.90
C LEU A 237 -1.83 8.18 4.87
N TYR A 238 -0.94 7.18 4.94
CA TYR A 238 0.28 7.28 5.72
C TYR A 238 1.54 6.97 4.93
N ALA A 239 1.42 6.33 3.76
CA ALA A 239 2.57 6.14 2.88
C ALA A 239 2.19 6.20 1.40
N LEU A 240 3.10 6.71 0.59
CA LEU A 240 3.07 6.55 -0.85
C LEU A 240 4.46 6.22 -1.38
N VAL A 241 4.53 5.29 -2.32
CA VAL A 241 5.73 5.02 -3.11
C VAL A 241 5.59 5.76 -4.43
N ASN A 242 6.59 6.57 -4.76
CA ASN A 242 6.70 7.26 -6.03
C ASN A 242 7.55 6.47 -7.00
N HIS A 243 7.20 6.54 -8.28
CA HIS A 243 8.04 6.07 -9.36
C HIS A 243 8.34 7.22 -10.33
N PHE A 244 9.63 7.48 -10.56
CA PHE A 244 10.14 8.41 -11.57
C PHE A 244 10.70 7.63 -12.75
N GLY A 245 10.70 8.20 -13.97
CA GLY A 245 11.16 7.50 -15.18
C GLY A 245 10.07 6.71 -15.90
N SER A 246 10.46 5.71 -16.69
CA SER A 246 9.64 4.95 -17.65
C SER A 246 9.50 3.47 -17.26
N LEU A 247 8.88 2.66 -18.13
CA LEU A 247 8.69 1.22 -17.88
C LEU A 247 10.02 0.46 -17.79
N THR A 248 11.01 0.83 -18.59
CA THR A 248 12.29 0.12 -18.71
C THR A 248 13.35 0.60 -17.72
N GLY A 249 13.11 1.73 -17.08
CA GLY A 249 14.09 2.36 -16.21
C GLY A 249 13.48 3.54 -15.45
N GLY A 250 13.68 3.56 -14.14
CA GLY A 250 13.16 4.57 -13.25
C GLY A 250 13.81 4.57 -11.88
N HIS A 251 13.22 5.33 -10.97
CA HIS A 251 13.68 5.43 -9.59
C HIS A 251 12.48 5.42 -8.64
N TYR A 252 12.58 4.62 -7.58
CA TYR A 252 11.55 4.54 -6.56
C TYR A 252 11.99 5.27 -5.30
N THR A 253 11.07 6.03 -4.70
CA THR A 253 11.24 6.64 -3.38
C THR A 253 9.94 6.52 -2.60
N ALA A 254 9.97 6.69 -1.28
CA ALA A 254 8.77 6.65 -0.45
C ALA A 254 8.60 7.95 0.34
N HIS A 255 7.36 8.44 0.43
CA HIS A 255 6.99 9.40 1.47
C HIS A 255 6.17 8.66 2.51
N ILE A 256 6.57 8.73 3.77
CA ILE A 256 5.92 7.98 4.85
C ILE A 256 5.71 8.91 6.04
N LYS A 257 4.47 8.97 6.54
CA LYS A 257 4.10 9.62 7.78
C LYS A 257 4.48 8.69 8.93
N SER A 258 5.42 9.14 9.75
CA SER A 258 5.82 8.45 10.97
C SER A 258 4.62 8.27 11.90
N PHE A 259 4.49 7.08 12.47
CA PHE A 259 3.47 6.80 13.47
C PHE A 259 3.78 7.56 14.78
N GLU A 260 5.06 7.63 15.15
CA GLU A 260 5.52 8.20 16.42
C GLU A 260 5.49 9.74 16.43
N THR A 261 5.93 10.38 15.35
CA THR A 261 6.08 11.84 15.26
C THR A 261 4.97 12.53 14.48
N HIS A 262 4.12 11.75 13.79
CA HIS A 262 3.11 12.23 12.84
C HIS A 262 3.66 13.14 11.72
N THR A 263 4.98 13.14 11.52
CA THR A 263 5.67 13.94 10.51
C THR A 263 5.93 13.09 9.27
N TRP A 264 5.85 13.71 8.09
CA TRP A 264 6.19 13.06 6.82
C TRP A 264 7.70 13.06 6.62
N TYR A 265 8.23 11.92 6.17
CA TYR A 265 9.63 11.76 5.79
C TYR A 265 9.72 11.24 4.36
N HIS A 266 10.72 11.73 3.63
CA HIS A 266 11.08 11.26 2.30
C HIS A 266 12.27 10.30 2.43
N PHE A 267 12.02 9.06 2.04
CA PHE A 267 13.00 7.98 2.01
C PHE A 267 13.47 7.77 0.57
N ASN A 268 14.74 8.08 0.33
CA ASN A 268 15.40 7.91 -0.95
C ASN A 268 16.69 7.13 -0.72
N ASP A 269 16.56 5.80 -0.76
CA ASP A 269 17.64 4.86 -0.46
C ASP A 269 18.29 5.16 0.90
N ASP A 270 19.56 5.58 0.91
CA ASP A 270 20.35 5.86 2.10
C ASP A 270 20.03 7.21 2.74
N ARG A 271 19.30 8.08 2.02
CA ARG A 271 18.92 9.42 2.47
C ARG A 271 17.51 9.44 3.01
N VAL A 272 17.35 9.98 4.21
CA VAL A 272 16.05 10.21 4.84
C VAL A 272 15.97 11.66 5.27
N ASN A 273 14.93 12.36 4.83
CA ASN A 273 14.74 13.78 5.13
C ASN A 273 13.31 14.01 5.61
N SER A 274 13.12 14.87 6.62
CA SER A 274 11.79 15.36 6.96
C SER A 274 11.22 16.19 5.81
N VAL A 275 9.92 16.07 5.56
CA VAL A 275 9.21 16.74 4.46
C VAL A 275 8.65 18.06 4.99
N MET A 276 9.27 19.15 4.57
CA MET A 276 8.86 20.53 4.89
C MET A 276 8.71 21.33 3.59
N PRO A 277 7.55 21.98 3.34
CA PRO A 277 6.33 21.94 4.15
C PRO A 277 5.64 20.57 4.14
N PRO A 278 4.71 20.30 5.07
CA PRO A 278 3.97 19.03 5.12
C PRO A 278 3.30 18.69 3.79
N LEU A 279 3.25 17.39 3.47
CA LEU A 279 2.71 16.86 2.21
C LEU A 279 1.26 17.29 1.94
N PHE A 280 0.47 17.44 3.01
CA PHE A 280 -0.87 18.00 3.01
C PHE A 280 -0.84 19.30 3.80
N GLY A 281 -1.16 20.41 3.15
CA GLY A 281 -1.29 21.72 3.80
C GLY A 281 -2.58 21.82 4.62
N THR A 282 -2.69 22.85 5.46
CA THR A 282 -3.87 23.11 6.32
C THR A 282 -5.19 23.22 5.57
N ARG A 283 -5.18 23.54 4.27
CA ARG A 283 -6.37 23.66 3.41
C ARG A 283 -6.50 22.56 2.35
N ASN A 284 -5.45 21.76 2.15
CA ASN A 284 -5.43 20.77 1.07
C ASN A 284 -5.80 19.39 1.62
N THR A 285 -6.96 18.88 1.21
CA THR A 285 -7.42 17.53 1.57
C THR A 285 -6.90 16.44 0.63
N PHE A 286 -6.23 16.83 -0.46
CA PHE A 286 -5.64 15.92 -1.44
C PHE A 286 -4.29 16.45 -1.97
N LEU A 287 -3.45 15.53 -2.42
CA LEU A 287 -2.19 15.76 -3.10
C LEU A 287 -2.38 15.48 -4.59
N ARG A 288 -1.96 16.40 -5.46
CA ARG A 288 -1.83 16.12 -6.90
C ARG A 288 -0.46 15.52 -7.17
N SER A 289 -0.43 14.25 -7.60
CA SER A 289 0.81 13.53 -7.81
C SER A 289 0.94 12.95 -9.22
N PRO A 290 1.98 13.33 -9.99
CA PRO A 290 2.31 12.70 -11.26
C PRO A 290 3.11 11.40 -11.08
N THR A 291 3.59 11.12 -9.87
CA THR A 291 4.59 10.07 -9.60
C THR A 291 4.11 9.00 -8.63
N ALA A 292 3.05 9.25 -7.87
CA ALA A 292 2.50 8.27 -6.93
C ALA A 292 2.18 6.96 -7.65
N TYR A 293 2.69 5.86 -7.13
CA TYR A 293 2.61 4.55 -7.76
C TYR A 293 1.90 3.55 -6.86
N LEU A 294 2.36 3.41 -5.61
CA LEU A 294 1.64 2.68 -4.56
C LEU A 294 1.19 3.66 -3.50
N LEU A 295 0.01 3.42 -2.96
CA LEU A 295 -0.58 4.18 -1.86
C LEU A 295 -0.94 3.21 -0.75
N MET A 296 -0.58 3.55 0.48
CA MET A 296 -0.94 2.76 1.65
C MET A 296 -1.75 3.64 2.60
N TYR A 297 -2.98 3.20 2.85
CA TYR A 297 -3.88 3.83 3.79
C TYR A 297 -4.07 2.95 5.02
N ARG A 298 -4.09 3.58 6.19
CA ARG A 298 -4.37 2.92 7.46
C ARG A 298 -5.83 3.14 7.83
N LYS A 299 -6.52 2.08 8.23
CA LYS A 299 -7.90 2.14 8.68
C LYS A 299 -8.00 3.01 9.94
N GLY A 300 -8.92 3.97 9.93
CA GLY A 300 -9.18 4.83 11.08
C GLY A 300 -9.75 4.00 12.23
N TYR A 301 -9.21 4.21 13.43
CA TYR A 301 -9.65 3.50 14.64
C TYR A 301 -11.15 3.75 14.88
N ARG A 302 -11.97 2.70 14.76
CA ARG A 302 -13.29 2.70 15.41
C ARG A 302 -13.03 2.26 16.85
N PRO A 303 -13.30 3.08 17.88
CA PRO A 303 -13.33 2.55 19.23
C PRO A 303 -14.35 1.41 19.24
N THR A 304 -13.89 0.19 19.50
CA THR A 304 -14.77 -0.94 19.73
C THR A 304 -15.69 -0.52 20.87
N LYS A 305 -17.01 -0.50 20.64
CA LYS A 305 -17.97 -0.36 21.72
C LYS A 305 -17.63 -1.45 22.72
N LYS A 306 -17.14 -1.07 23.91
CA LYS A 306 -16.94 -2.02 25.01
C LYS A 306 -18.25 -2.79 25.18
N PRO A 307 -18.21 -4.13 25.34
CA PRO A 307 -19.41 -4.87 25.66
C PRO A 307 -19.99 -4.27 26.95
N ASP A 308 -21.27 -3.91 26.87
CA ASP A 308 -22.03 -3.34 27.96
C ASP A 308 -21.96 -4.31 29.14
N LYS A 309 -21.14 -3.99 30.15
CA LYS A 309 -21.10 -4.75 31.39
C LYS A 309 -22.39 -4.38 32.11
N GLY A 310 -23.43 -5.17 31.85
CA GLY A 310 -24.72 -5.06 32.53
C GLY A 310 -24.51 -4.89 34.03
N LEU A 311 -24.95 -3.75 34.55
CA LEU A 311 -25.07 -3.51 35.97
C LEU A 311 -25.97 -4.60 36.56
N LYS A 312 -25.40 -5.53 37.32
CA LYS A 312 -26.17 -6.32 38.27
C LYS A 312 -26.54 -5.41 39.44
N GLN A 313 -27.84 -5.17 39.62
CA GLN A 313 -28.37 -4.57 40.83
C GLN A 313 -28.16 -5.54 42.01
N PRO A 314 -27.76 -5.05 43.19
CA PRO A 314 -27.74 -5.87 44.38
C PRO A 314 -29.17 -6.05 44.92
N HIS A 315 -29.49 -7.29 45.29
CA HIS A 315 -30.66 -7.64 46.09
C HIS A 315 -30.43 -7.33 47.57
#